data_AF-A0A226CXK7-F1
#
_entry.id   AF-A0A226CXK7-F1
#
_cell.length_a   1.000
_cell.length_b   1.000
_cell.length_c   1.000
_cell.angle_alpha   90.00
_cell.angle_beta   90.00
_cell.angle_gamma   90.00
#
_symmetry.space_group_name_H-M   'P 1'
#
loop_
_entity.id
_entity.type
_entity.pdbx_description
1 polymer ?
#
loop_
_entity_poly.entity_id
_entity_poly.type
_entity_poly.pdbx_seq_one_letter_code
_entity_poly.pdbx_strand_id
1 'polypeptide(L)'
;MHTAVRKRLIKPGLTEFLCEKCTIDCIPLGLQIYTPGRVSKYIRVLKNPGHLGITPTTTTTDIRLSNQMLSSAGDINVQIWFQDMDTPTLRKLTCPRVPVCELITCRVCWQFWINFSCYNTTHWIILSLLGIIIAGIILTGIYMVPTTMSISWYVSLPLRLCIRTLIRYRRAKASKIPRTMQDIDEESGTPLIDLPPNPYAPSSRGVRRSKNRLLHLLSIATCIMVPLVALSNACSDYSMMSAASTECQYTHDQERACQIRLNTRLVVSPLGQESCLHIKDSRLETLGTISIKTQSIVLRCKEELLYYVPRPSVK
;
A
#
# COMPACT_ATOMS: atom_id res chain seq x y z
N MET A 1 27.37 -5.57 45.88
CA MET A 1 26.22 -4.71 46.26
C MET A 1 26.33 -3.40 45.49
N HIS A 2 25.52 -3.19 44.45
CA HIS A 2 25.49 -1.93 43.69
C HIS A 2 24.30 -1.08 44.15
N THR A 3 24.60 -0.02 44.88
CA THR A 3 23.65 1.00 45.32
C THR A 3 23.29 1.91 44.13
N ALA A 4 22.10 1.73 43.58
CA ALA A 4 21.57 2.61 42.55
C ALA A 4 21.21 3.98 43.14
N VAL A 5 22.05 5.00 42.89
CA VAL A 5 21.78 6.39 43.27
C VAL A 5 20.71 6.96 42.35
N ARG A 6 19.46 6.96 42.83
CA ARG A 6 18.32 7.60 42.17
C ARG A 6 18.48 9.12 42.24
N LYS A 7 19.17 9.72 41.26
CA LYS A 7 19.20 11.18 41.07
C LYS A 7 17.76 11.66 40.88
N ARG A 8 17.20 12.34 41.88
CA ARG A 8 15.95 13.09 41.73
C ARG A 8 16.27 14.27 40.81
N LEU A 9 15.74 14.25 39.59
CA LEU A 9 15.66 15.43 38.74
C LEU A 9 14.73 16.43 39.43
N ILE A 10 15.33 17.36 40.17
CA ILE A 10 14.65 18.57 40.61
C ILE A 10 14.28 19.30 39.32
N LYS A 11 12.97 19.38 39.01
CA LYS A 11 12.50 20.22 37.91
C LYS A 11 12.88 21.66 38.29
N PRO A 12 13.77 22.34 37.54
CA PRO A 12 14.06 23.74 37.82
C PRO A 12 12.74 24.50 37.82
N GLY A 13 12.49 25.24 38.90
CA GLY A 13 11.30 26.10 39.01
C GLY A 13 11.23 26.98 37.77
N LEU A 14 10.05 27.06 37.16
CA LEU A 14 9.77 27.93 36.02
C LEU A 14 10.09 29.36 36.45
N THR A 15 11.29 29.85 36.11
CA THR A 15 11.65 31.23 36.38
C THR A 15 10.90 32.13 35.41
N GLU A 16 10.42 33.24 35.97
CA GLU A 16 9.64 34.26 35.31
C GLU A 16 10.36 34.81 34.06
N PHE A 17 9.59 35.25 33.07
CA PHE A 17 10.06 35.51 31.71
C PHE A 17 11.13 36.62 31.66
N LEU A 18 12.41 36.25 31.52
CA LEU A 18 13.55 37.19 31.60
C LEU A 18 13.75 38.12 30.38
N CYS A 19 12.87 38.10 29.37
CA CYS A 19 12.94 39.00 28.22
C CYS A 19 11.68 39.85 28.11
N GLU A 20 11.68 41.00 28.79
CA GLU A 20 10.54 41.91 28.89
C GLU A 20 10.06 42.44 27.52
N LYS A 21 10.95 42.57 26.53
CA LYS A 21 10.67 43.13 25.20
C LYS A 21 10.62 42.12 24.06
N CYS A 22 10.68 40.82 24.33
CA CYS A 22 10.55 39.82 23.29
C CYS A 22 9.10 39.74 22.81
N THR A 23 8.87 39.72 21.50
CA THR A 23 7.54 39.45 20.92
C THR A 23 7.53 38.13 20.16
N ILE A 24 6.42 37.41 20.25
CA ILE A 24 6.20 36.15 19.53
C ILE A 24 4.84 36.27 18.88
N ASP A 25 4.84 36.39 17.56
CA ASP A 25 3.63 36.60 16.76
C ASP A 25 3.33 35.36 15.93
N CYS A 26 2.05 34.97 15.89
CA CYS A 26 1.60 33.84 15.06
C CYS A 26 1.45 34.34 13.61
N ILE A 27 2.19 33.73 12.69
CA ILE A 27 2.05 33.95 11.24
C ILE A 27 1.36 32.73 10.61
N PRO A 28 0.73 32.86 9.42
CA PRO A 28 -0.12 31.79 8.86
C PRO A 28 0.53 30.40 8.75
N LEU A 29 1.87 30.35 8.59
CA LEU A 29 2.63 29.11 8.45
C LEU A 29 3.58 28.84 9.63
N GLY A 30 3.49 29.61 10.72
CA GLY A 30 4.40 29.42 11.85
C GLY A 30 4.44 30.54 12.88
N LEU A 31 5.64 30.85 13.36
CA LEU A 31 5.89 31.87 14.39
C LEU A 31 6.95 32.85 13.89
N GLN A 32 6.76 34.13 14.19
CA GLN A 32 7.79 35.14 14.08
C GLN A 32 8.23 35.53 15.50
N ILE A 33 9.52 35.33 15.80
CA ILE A 33 10.09 35.64 17.11
C ILE A 33 11.05 36.81 16.94
N TYR A 34 10.79 37.88 17.69
CA TYR A 34 11.63 39.07 17.73
C TYR A 34 12.27 39.22 19.11
N THR A 35 13.60 39.21 19.15
CA THR A 35 14.42 39.36 20.35
C THR A 35 15.30 40.62 20.23
N PRO A 36 14.82 41.80 20.66
CA PRO A 36 15.57 43.04 20.49
C PRO A 36 16.87 43.03 21.28
N GLY A 37 17.97 43.42 20.63
CA GLY A 37 19.27 43.63 21.27
C GLY A 37 20.05 42.38 21.66
N ARG A 38 19.49 41.16 21.47
CA ARG A 38 20.20 39.89 21.76
C ARG A 38 19.86 38.85 20.70
N VAL A 39 20.88 38.17 20.19
CA VAL A 39 20.70 37.00 19.33
C VAL A 39 20.53 35.78 20.24
N SER A 40 19.47 35.01 20.02
CA SER A 40 19.28 33.77 20.75
C SER A 40 20.27 32.70 20.25
N LYS A 41 20.74 31.85 21.15
CA LYS A 41 21.63 30.73 20.82
C LYS A 41 20.84 29.57 20.21
N TYR A 42 19.67 29.29 20.77
CA TYR A 42 18.81 28.18 20.39
C TYR A 42 17.37 28.49 20.76
N ILE A 43 16.43 28.10 19.90
CA ILE A 43 14.99 28.20 20.14
C ILE A 43 14.40 26.81 19.97
N ARG A 44 13.58 26.38 20.93
CA ARG A 44 12.81 25.14 20.86
C ARG A 44 11.33 25.46 20.98
N VAL A 45 10.56 25.02 20.00
CA VAL A 45 9.10 25.12 19.97
C VAL A 45 8.52 23.74 20.26
N LEU A 46 7.65 23.65 21.26
CA LEU A 46 7.00 22.43 21.72
C LEU A 46 5.48 22.60 21.54
N LYS A 47 4.86 21.74 20.73
CA LYS A 47 3.40 21.71 20.54
C LYS A 47 2.95 20.31 20.19
N ASN A 48 2.12 19.68 21.01
CA ASN A 48 1.69 18.29 20.78
C ASN A 48 1.00 18.13 19.40
N PRO A 49 1.41 17.17 18.54
CA PRO A 49 2.37 16.06 18.80
C PRO A 49 3.84 16.33 18.40
N GLY A 50 4.23 17.53 18.00
CA GLY A 50 5.55 17.87 17.46
C GLY A 50 6.45 18.72 18.37
N HIS A 51 7.73 18.76 18.00
CA HIS A 51 8.69 19.73 18.52
C HIS A 51 9.67 20.12 17.41
N LEU A 52 10.18 21.36 17.48
CA LEU A 52 11.11 21.92 16.49
C LEU A 52 12.21 22.70 17.22
N GLY A 53 13.45 22.56 16.78
CA GLY A 53 14.60 23.28 17.33
C GLY A 53 15.37 24.00 16.24
N ILE A 54 15.69 25.28 16.44
CA ILE A 54 16.36 26.14 15.46
C ILE A 54 17.44 26.96 16.17
N THR A 55 18.57 27.19 15.49
CA THR A 55 19.64 28.10 15.91
C THR A 55 19.53 29.39 15.08
N PRO A 56 19.01 30.48 15.66
CA PRO A 56 18.76 31.71 14.92
C PRO A 56 20.07 32.49 14.67
N THR A 57 20.15 33.16 13.52
CA THR A 57 21.30 34.00 13.14
C THR A 57 21.03 35.49 13.34
N THR A 58 19.76 35.87 13.41
CA THR A 58 19.27 37.25 13.49
C THR A 58 18.38 37.47 14.70
N THR A 59 18.15 38.73 15.07
CA THR A 59 17.23 39.11 16.17
C THR A 59 15.77 38.83 15.84
N THR A 60 15.42 38.78 14.55
CA THR A 60 14.09 38.37 14.08
C THR A 60 14.21 37.03 13.40
N THR A 61 13.41 36.05 13.79
CA THR A 61 13.42 34.72 13.18
C THR A 61 12.04 34.19 12.89
N ASP A 62 11.86 33.75 11.64
CA ASP A 62 10.64 33.13 11.18
C ASP A 62 10.79 31.61 11.26
N ILE A 63 9.98 31.00 12.11
CA ILE A 63 9.97 29.57 12.37
C ILE A 63 8.76 28.97 11.67
N ARG A 64 9.00 28.21 10.59
CA ARG A 64 7.95 27.44 9.91
C ARG A 64 7.56 26.23 10.75
N LEU A 65 6.28 26.13 11.10
CA LEU A 65 5.75 24.99 11.82
C LEU A 65 5.31 23.90 10.85
N SER A 66 5.36 22.64 11.29
CA SER A 66 4.86 21.53 10.47
C SER A 66 3.33 21.55 10.40
N ASN A 67 2.77 20.96 9.33
CA ASN A 67 1.31 20.89 9.14
C ASN A 67 0.59 20.19 10.31
N GLN A 68 1.25 19.23 10.96
CA GLN A 68 0.72 18.55 12.16
C GLN A 68 0.64 19.50 13.37
N MET A 69 1.64 20.37 13.53
CA MET A 69 1.61 21.40 14.59
C MET A 69 0.58 22.48 14.27
N LEU A 70 0.44 22.92 13.02
CA LEU A 70 -0.51 23.98 12.64
C LEU A 70 -1.99 23.54 12.72
N SER A 71 -2.27 22.27 12.39
CA SER A 71 -3.64 21.72 12.38
C SER A 71 -4.19 21.38 13.77
N SER A 72 -3.34 21.25 14.78
CA SER A 72 -3.73 20.94 16.17
C SER A 72 -4.06 22.22 16.95
N ALA A 73 -5.20 22.25 17.63
CA ALA A 73 -5.52 23.32 18.58
C ALA A 73 -4.73 23.11 19.88
N GLY A 74 -4.27 24.21 20.49
CA GLY A 74 -3.62 24.17 21.80
C GLY A 74 -2.43 25.10 21.92
N ASP A 75 -1.89 25.12 23.13
CA ASP A 75 -0.80 26.02 23.50
C ASP A 75 0.54 25.56 22.91
N ILE A 76 1.30 26.56 22.48
CA ILE A 76 2.66 26.42 21.99
C ILE A 76 3.59 26.90 23.09
N ASN A 77 4.48 26.01 23.52
CA ASN A 77 5.52 26.32 24.49
C ASN A 77 6.81 26.63 23.73
N VAL A 78 7.25 27.89 23.78
CA VAL A 78 8.50 28.35 23.16
C VAL A 78 9.57 28.51 24.24
N GLN A 79 10.69 27.82 24.07
CA GLN A 79 11.87 27.91 24.93
C GLN A 79 12.97 28.63 24.17
N ILE A 80 13.49 29.71 24.71
CA ILE A 80 14.55 30.53 24.09
C ILE A 80 15.76 30.54 25.01
N TRP A 81 16.90 30.05 24.51
CA TRP A 81 18.20 30.13 25.16
C TRP A 81 18.98 31.29 24.56
N PHE A 82 19.43 32.22 25.39
CA PHE A 82 20.32 33.31 24.99
C PHE A 82 21.79 32.90 25.19
N GLN A 83 22.73 33.58 24.54
CA GLN A 83 24.15 33.23 24.67
C GLN A 83 24.66 33.37 26.11
N ASP A 84 24.16 34.37 26.84
CA ASP A 84 24.63 34.71 28.20
C ASP A 84 23.81 34.03 29.32
N MET A 85 22.87 33.15 29.00
CA MET A 85 21.99 32.51 29.99
C MET A 85 21.90 31.00 29.79
N ASP A 86 22.20 30.25 30.85
CA ASP A 86 22.10 28.79 30.86
C ASP A 86 20.65 28.29 30.96
N THR A 87 19.74 29.13 31.47
CA THR A 87 18.33 28.78 31.64
C THR A 87 17.48 29.32 30.48
N PRO A 88 16.60 28.49 29.89
CA PRO A 88 15.71 28.95 28.85
C PRO A 88 14.61 29.84 29.43
N THR A 89 14.27 30.89 28.70
CA THR A 89 13.02 31.61 28.91
C THR A 89 11.88 30.82 28.27
N LEU A 90 10.81 30.55 29.03
CA LEU A 90 9.66 29.80 28.57
C LEU A 90 8.45 30.72 28.34
N ARG A 91 7.95 30.78 27.12
CA ARG A 91 6.68 31.46 26.80
C ARG A 91 5.63 30.45 26.39
N LYS A 92 4.42 30.59 26.92
CA LYS A 92 3.25 29.91 26.41
C LYS A 92 2.45 30.90 25.58
N LEU A 93 2.05 30.51 24.38
CA LEU A 93 1.11 31.26 23.56
C LEU A 93 0.12 30.32 22.89
N THR A 94 -1.08 30.83 22.63
CA THR A 94 -2.13 30.09 21.92
C THR A 94 -2.28 30.69 20.54
N CYS A 95 -1.88 29.96 19.50
CA CYS A 95 -2.12 30.38 18.11
C CYS A 95 -3.47 29.86 17.61
N PRO A 96 -4.17 30.60 16.74
CA PRO A 96 -5.37 30.10 16.09
C PRO A 96 -5.05 28.86 15.26
N ARG A 97 -6.01 27.93 15.22
CA ARG A 97 -5.90 26.74 14.38
C ARG A 97 -6.01 27.13 12.91
N VAL A 98 -5.07 26.67 12.10
CA VAL A 98 -5.16 26.82 10.64
C VAL A 98 -6.05 25.69 10.09
N PRO A 99 -7.08 25.99 9.29
CA PRO A 99 -7.92 24.96 8.71
C PRO A 99 -7.10 24.09 7.75
N VAL A 100 -7.42 22.79 7.71
CA VAL A 100 -6.62 21.79 6.96
C VAL A 100 -6.52 22.14 5.47
N CYS A 101 -7.56 22.74 4.89
CA CYS A 101 -7.57 23.12 3.48
C CYS A 101 -6.56 24.20 3.11
N GLU A 102 -6.21 25.10 4.02
CA GLU A 102 -5.18 26.13 3.79
C GLU A 102 -3.75 25.55 3.89
N LEU A 103 -3.58 24.43 4.61
CA LEU A 103 -2.30 23.75 4.75
C LEU A 103 -1.93 22.91 3.52
N ILE A 104 -2.90 22.60 2.64
CA ILE A 104 -2.69 21.82 1.41
C ILE A 104 -2.44 22.80 0.26
N THR A 105 -1.18 23.12 0.01
CA THR A 105 -0.80 24.04 -1.07
C THR A 105 -0.76 23.37 -2.46
N CYS A 106 -0.80 22.04 -2.52
CA CYS A 106 -0.78 21.29 -3.78
C CYS A 106 -2.19 21.12 -4.37
N ARG A 107 -2.36 21.52 -5.64
CA ARG A 107 -3.66 21.37 -6.36
C ARG A 107 -3.92 19.96 -6.89
N VAL A 108 -2.86 19.22 -7.24
CA VAL A 108 -2.96 17.87 -7.83
C VAL A 108 -2.04 16.93 -7.07
N CYS A 109 -2.42 16.60 -5.85
CA CYS A 109 -1.70 15.67 -5.00
C CYS A 109 -2.70 14.75 -4.29
N TRP A 110 -2.26 13.54 -3.94
CA TRP A 110 -3.11 12.55 -3.28
C TRP A 110 -3.77 13.09 -1.99
N GLN A 111 -3.05 13.92 -1.24
CA GLN A 111 -3.56 14.56 -0.03
C GLN A 111 -4.76 15.47 -0.32
N PHE A 112 -4.75 16.23 -1.42
CA PHE A 112 -5.90 17.04 -1.83
C PHE A 112 -7.07 16.15 -2.23
N TRP A 113 -6.83 15.08 -3.00
CA TRP A 113 -7.88 14.18 -3.51
C TRP A 113 -8.65 13.43 -2.41
N ILE A 114 -7.98 13.07 -1.31
CA ILE A 114 -8.64 12.43 -0.16
C ILE A 114 -9.53 13.41 0.61
N ASN A 115 -9.16 14.70 0.66
CA ASN A 115 -9.86 15.70 1.44
C ASN A 115 -10.95 16.40 0.61
N PHE A 116 -12.02 15.68 0.28
CA PHE A 116 -13.14 16.21 -0.53
C PHE A 116 -13.80 17.47 0.06
N SER A 117 -13.72 17.68 1.37
CA SER A 117 -14.22 18.90 2.04
C SER A 117 -13.48 20.17 1.60
N CYS A 118 -12.28 20.05 1.04
CA CYS A 118 -11.48 21.17 0.54
C CYS A 118 -11.76 21.50 -0.93
N TYR A 119 -12.68 20.79 -1.57
CA TYR A 119 -13.01 21.01 -2.98
C TYR A 119 -13.82 22.28 -3.16
N ASN A 120 -13.29 23.17 -4.00
CA ASN A 120 -14.06 24.29 -4.52
C ASN A 120 -15.20 23.81 -5.44
N THR A 121 -16.20 24.67 -5.68
CA THR A 121 -17.37 24.38 -6.55
C THR A 121 -16.97 23.88 -7.95
N THR A 122 -15.87 24.39 -8.49
CA THR A 122 -15.31 23.95 -9.78
C THR A 122 -14.91 22.47 -9.80
N HIS A 123 -14.30 21.98 -8.72
CA HIS A 123 -13.90 20.56 -8.61
C HIS A 123 -15.11 19.65 -8.55
N TRP A 124 -16.17 20.07 -7.85
CA TRP A 124 -17.45 19.34 -7.82
C TRP A 124 -18.10 19.25 -9.19
N ILE A 125 -18.07 20.32 -9.99
CA ILE A 125 -18.57 20.31 -11.37
C ILE A 125 -17.75 19.33 -12.22
N ILE A 126 -16.41 19.39 -12.15
CA ILE A 126 -15.53 18.48 -12.90
C ILE A 126 -15.79 17.02 -12.51
N LEU A 127 -15.89 16.73 -11.21
CA LEU A 127 -16.18 15.38 -10.71
C LEU A 127 -17.56 14.88 -11.11
N SER A 128 -18.57 15.76 -11.08
CA SER A 128 -19.92 15.43 -11.52
C SER A 128 -19.95 15.10 -13.01
N LEU A 129 -19.29 15.92 -13.85
CA LEU A 129 -19.17 15.66 -15.29
C LEU A 129 -18.42 14.35 -15.57
N LEU A 130 -17.30 14.10 -14.88
CA LEU A 130 -16.55 12.86 -15.01
C LEU A 130 -17.41 11.64 -14.59
N GLY A 131 -18.18 11.77 -13.51
CA GLY A 131 -19.13 10.76 -13.07
C GLY A 131 -20.21 10.44 -14.10
N ILE A 132 -20.77 11.47 -14.75
CA ILE A 132 -21.76 11.30 -15.82
C ILE A 132 -21.16 10.57 -17.03
N ILE A 133 -19.92 10.92 -17.42
CA ILE A 133 -19.22 10.26 -18.53
C ILE A 133 -18.98 8.78 -18.21
N ILE A 134 -18.46 8.47 -17.01
CA ILE A 134 -18.20 7.09 -16.57
C ILE A 134 -19.51 6.29 -16.52
N ALA A 135 -20.57 6.87 -15.93
CA ALA A 135 -21.89 6.24 -15.90
C ALA A 135 -22.42 5.99 -17.32
N GLY A 136 -22.23 6.93 -18.24
CA GLY A 136 -22.58 6.76 -19.65
C GLY A 136 -21.84 5.62 -20.34
N ILE A 137 -20.53 5.47 -20.09
CA ILE A 137 -19.71 4.35 -20.61
C ILE A 137 -20.19 3.01 -20.05
N ILE A 138 -20.48 2.94 -18.75
CA ILE A 138 -21.00 1.72 -18.11
C ILE A 138 -22.37 1.36 -18.68
N LEU A 139 -23.26 2.34 -18.78
CA LEU A 139 -24.62 2.14 -19.28
C LEU A 139 -24.62 1.72 -20.75
N THR A 140 -23.82 2.38 -21.60
CA THR A 140 -23.63 1.96 -22.99
C THR A 140 -23.02 0.56 -23.08
N GLY A 141 -22.06 0.21 -22.23
CA GLY A 141 -21.53 -1.15 -22.13
C GLY A 141 -22.62 -2.18 -21.80
N ILE A 142 -23.44 -1.91 -20.78
CA ILE A 142 -24.54 -2.79 -20.35
C ILE A 142 -25.57 -2.98 -21.46
N TYR A 143 -25.88 -1.95 -22.25
CA TYR A 143 -26.84 -2.05 -23.37
C TYR A 143 -26.22 -2.67 -24.64
N MET A 144 -24.94 -2.45 -24.89
CA MET A 144 -24.25 -2.97 -26.07
C MET A 144 -23.92 -4.46 -25.95
N VAL A 145 -23.65 -4.98 -24.75
CA VAL A 145 -23.36 -6.41 -24.54
C VAL A 145 -24.49 -7.34 -25.00
N PRO A 146 -25.75 -7.18 -24.55
CA PRO A 146 -26.84 -8.07 -24.99
C PRO A 146 -27.14 -7.89 -26.48
N THR A 147 -27.08 -6.67 -27.01
CA THR A 147 -27.34 -6.43 -28.45
C THR A 147 -26.27 -7.07 -29.33
N THR A 148 -24.99 -6.91 -28.98
CA THR A 148 -23.89 -7.59 -29.70
C THR A 148 -23.92 -9.10 -29.54
N MET A 149 -24.29 -9.63 -28.37
CA MET A 149 -24.48 -11.07 -28.18
C MET A 149 -25.66 -11.62 -29.00
N SER A 150 -26.79 -10.91 -29.04
CA SER A 150 -27.95 -11.27 -29.86
C SER A 150 -27.60 -11.26 -31.34
N ILE A 151 -26.99 -10.18 -31.86
CA ILE A 151 -26.57 -10.08 -33.26
C ILE A 151 -25.56 -11.19 -33.60
N SER A 152 -24.56 -11.42 -32.74
CA SER A 152 -23.60 -12.50 -32.93
C SER A 152 -24.28 -13.87 -32.96
N TRP A 153 -25.31 -14.10 -32.13
CA TRP A 153 -26.11 -15.33 -32.18
C TRP A 153 -26.84 -15.46 -33.52
N TYR A 154 -27.56 -14.41 -33.95
CA TYR A 154 -28.32 -14.41 -35.21
C TYR A 154 -27.44 -14.56 -36.46
N VAL A 155 -26.22 -14.02 -36.47
CA VAL A 155 -25.28 -14.16 -37.60
C VAL A 155 -24.53 -15.49 -37.55
N SER A 156 -24.14 -15.96 -36.36
CA SER A 156 -23.37 -17.20 -36.23
C SER A 156 -24.21 -18.46 -36.46
N LEU A 157 -25.52 -18.44 -36.19
CA LEU A 157 -26.41 -19.57 -36.45
C LEU A 157 -26.50 -19.95 -37.94
N PRO A 158 -26.87 -19.05 -38.89
CA PRO A 158 -26.92 -19.38 -40.31
C PRO A 158 -25.53 -19.68 -40.86
N LEU A 159 -24.48 -18.98 -40.41
CA LEU A 159 -23.11 -19.27 -40.82
C LEU A 159 -22.69 -20.69 -40.40
N ARG A 160 -22.99 -21.10 -39.16
CA ARG A 160 -22.72 -22.47 -38.67
C ARG A 160 -23.53 -23.51 -39.46
N LEU A 161 -24.78 -23.23 -39.80
CA LEU A 161 -25.60 -24.10 -40.65
C LEU A 161 -25.02 -24.19 -42.07
N CYS A 162 -24.57 -23.09 -42.65
CA CYS A 162 -23.93 -23.02 -43.97
C CYS A 162 -22.60 -23.79 -43.99
N ILE A 163 -21.77 -23.65 -42.95
CA ILE A 163 -20.53 -24.41 -42.81
C ILE A 163 -20.83 -25.90 -42.63
N ARG A 164 -21.83 -26.27 -41.81
CA ARG A 164 -22.22 -27.68 -41.62
C ARG A 164 -22.73 -28.31 -42.91
N THR A 165 -23.54 -27.60 -43.68
CA THR A 165 -24.04 -28.07 -44.99
C THR A 165 -22.90 -28.21 -46.01
N LEU A 166 -21.99 -27.24 -46.09
CA LEU A 166 -20.79 -27.35 -46.94
C LEU A 166 -19.90 -28.54 -46.55
N ILE A 167 -19.70 -28.80 -45.26
CA ILE A 167 -18.94 -29.96 -44.78
C ILE A 167 -19.67 -31.26 -45.15
N ARG A 168 -20.99 -31.35 -44.96
CA ARG A 168 -21.79 -32.52 -45.35
C ARG A 168 -21.72 -32.77 -46.85
N TYR A 169 -21.86 -31.71 -47.66
CA TYR A 169 -21.75 -31.80 -49.11
C TYR A 169 -20.38 -32.31 -49.55
N ARG A 170 -19.29 -31.77 -48.98
CA ARG A 170 -17.93 -32.26 -49.26
C ARG A 170 -17.73 -33.71 -48.85
N ARG A 171 -18.25 -34.14 -47.70
CA ARG A 171 -18.17 -35.54 -47.26
C ARG A 171 -18.95 -36.49 -48.17
N ALA A 172 -20.16 -36.11 -48.58
CA ALA A 172 -20.98 -36.90 -49.51
C ALA A 172 -20.34 -37.00 -50.91
N LYS A 173 -19.62 -35.96 -51.34
CA LYS A 173 -18.86 -35.99 -52.59
C LYS A 173 -17.58 -36.85 -52.46
N ALA A 174 -16.90 -36.77 -51.32
CA ALA A 174 -15.71 -37.59 -51.04
C ALA A 174 -16.04 -39.10 -50.94
N SER A 175 -17.23 -39.48 -50.44
CA SER A 175 -17.66 -40.89 -50.42
C SER A 175 -18.04 -41.44 -51.81
N LYS A 176 -18.22 -40.58 -52.81
CA LYS A 176 -18.51 -40.95 -54.20
C LYS A 176 -17.27 -40.95 -55.09
N ILE A 177 -16.09 -40.64 -54.58
CA ILE A 177 -14.86 -40.89 -55.31
C ILE A 177 -14.69 -42.41 -55.32
N PRO A 178 -14.91 -43.08 -56.47
CA PRO A 178 -14.77 -44.51 -56.55
C PRO A 178 -13.31 -44.82 -56.24
N ARG A 179 -13.05 -45.85 -55.43
CA ARG A 179 -11.70 -46.40 -55.19
C ARG A 179 -11.22 -47.15 -56.44
N THR A 180 -11.26 -46.47 -57.58
CA THR A 180 -10.85 -47.00 -58.88
C THR A 180 -9.57 -46.26 -59.24
N MET A 181 -8.47 -46.66 -58.61
CA MET A 181 -7.11 -46.49 -59.11
C MET A 181 -6.17 -46.99 -58.01
N GLN A 182 -5.96 -48.31 -57.99
CA GLN A 182 -4.63 -48.87 -57.78
C GLN A 182 -4.58 -50.31 -58.26
N ASP A 183 -4.87 -50.51 -59.55
CA ASP A 183 -4.53 -51.74 -60.31
C ASP A 183 -3.98 -51.29 -61.68
N ILE A 184 -2.94 -50.45 -61.69
CA ILE A 184 -2.06 -50.26 -62.85
C ILE A 184 -0.68 -49.96 -62.28
N ASP A 185 0.13 -51.00 -62.19
CA ASP A 185 1.52 -51.03 -62.65
C ASP A 185 1.91 -52.51 -62.75
N GLU A 186 1.26 -53.14 -63.73
CA GLU A 186 1.70 -54.35 -64.39
C GLU A 186 2.84 -53.95 -65.34
N GLU A 187 3.94 -54.71 -65.26
CA GLU A 187 4.93 -54.93 -66.34
C GLU A 187 5.95 -53.82 -66.66
N SER A 188 7.09 -53.88 -65.98
CA SER A 188 8.41 -53.63 -66.57
C SER A 188 9.46 -54.38 -65.76
N GLY A 189 9.88 -55.54 -66.27
CA GLY A 189 10.84 -56.41 -65.61
C GLY A 189 12.20 -55.78 -65.43
N THR A 190 12.64 -55.71 -64.17
CA THR A 190 14.06 -55.74 -63.78
C THR A 190 14.21 -56.77 -62.67
N PRO A 191 15.11 -57.77 -62.80
CA PRO A 191 15.32 -58.77 -61.76
C PRO A 191 15.91 -58.13 -60.50
N LEU A 192 15.32 -58.55 -59.38
CA LEU A 192 15.72 -58.44 -57.98
C LEU A 192 17.07 -57.78 -57.67
N ILE A 193 17.01 -56.74 -56.84
CA ILE A 193 17.88 -56.63 -55.67
C ILE A 193 16.97 -56.48 -54.45
N ASP A 194 16.93 -57.51 -53.62
CA ASP A 194 16.24 -57.53 -52.33
C ASP A 194 16.85 -56.46 -51.41
N LEU A 195 16.16 -55.32 -51.28
CA LEU A 195 16.39 -54.42 -50.15
C LEU A 195 15.35 -54.69 -49.06
N PRO A 196 15.77 -54.92 -47.80
CA PRO A 196 14.88 -55.19 -46.70
C PRO A 196 13.97 -53.99 -46.42
N PRO A 197 12.71 -54.23 -46.01
CA PRO A 197 11.73 -53.18 -45.74
C PRO A 197 12.24 -52.28 -44.61
N ASN A 198 12.37 -50.98 -44.89
CA ASN A 198 12.77 -49.99 -43.89
C ASN A 198 11.62 -49.78 -42.89
N PRO A 199 11.75 -50.19 -41.61
CA PRO A 199 10.69 -50.06 -40.60
C PRO A 199 10.49 -48.63 -40.08
N TYR A 200 11.19 -47.64 -40.65
CA TYR A 200 11.19 -46.26 -40.15
C TYR A 200 10.40 -45.26 -41.01
N ALA A 201 9.66 -45.68 -42.05
CA ALA A 201 8.88 -44.74 -42.85
C ALA A 201 7.62 -44.25 -42.07
N PRO A 202 7.60 -43.01 -41.54
CA PRO A 202 6.47 -42.55 -40.74
C PRO A 202 5.36 -42.04 -41.67
N SER A 203 4.16 -42.60 -41.53
CA SER A 203 2.97 -42.12 -42.25
C SER A 203 2.69 -40.67 -41.84
N SER A 204 2.85 -39.74 -42.77
CA SER A 204 2.55 -38.32 -42.57
C SER A 204 1.04 -38.06 -42.71
N ARG A 205 0.26 -38.52 -41.73
CA ARG A 205 -1.15 -38.10 -41.59
C ARG A 205 -1.20 -36.63 -41.17
N GLY A 206 -1.74 -35.80 -42.07
CA GLY A 206 -1.83 -34.35 -41.93
C GLY A 206 -2.39 -33.86 -40.60
N VAL A 207 -1.49 -33.30 -39.78
CA VAL A 207 -1.78 -32.58 -38.55
C VAL A 207 -2.15 -31.14 -38.89
N ARG A 208 -3.43 -30.88 -39.23
CA ARG A 208 -3.96 -29.51 -39.42
C ARG A 208 -5.25 -29.32 -38.64
N ARG A 209 -5.19 -29.36 -37.29
CA ARG A 209 -6.36 -29.03 -36.45
C ARG A 209 -6.11 -28.63 -34.98
N SER A 210 -4.92 -28.19 -34.56
CA SER A 210 -4.65 -27.94 -33.12
C SER A 210 -4.69 -26.48 -32.63
N LYS A 211 -4.68 -25.45 -33.51
CA LYS A 211 -4.51 -24.06 -33.06
C LYS A 211 -5.63 -23.52 -32.15
N ASN A 212 -6.88 -23.97 -32.30
CA ASN A 212 -7.98 -23.52 -31.43
C ASN A 212 -8.06 -24.23 -30.07
N ARG A 213 -7.40 -25.38 -29.89
CA ARG A 213 -7.35 -26.06 -28.58
C ARG A 213 -6.40 -25.35 -27.62
N LEU A 214 -5.32 -24.77 -28.13
CA LEU A 214 -4.33 -24.05 -27.31
C LEU A 214 -4.92 -22.77 -26.69
N LEU A 215 -5.70 -22.01 -27.45
CA LEU A 215 -6.34 -20.78 -26.96
C LEU A 215 -7.38 -21.07 -25.86
N HIS A 216 -8.15 -22.16 -26.01
CA HIS A 216 -9.09 -22.60 -24.99
C HIS A 216 -8.40 -23.11 -23.72
N LEU A 217 -7.28 -23.82 -23.86
CA LEU A 217 -6.47 -24.26 -22.71
C LEU A 217 -5.86 -23.09 -21.94
N LEU A 218 -5.39 -22.06 -22.65
CA LEU A 218 -4.88 -20.82 -22.05
C LEU A 218 -5.97 -20.06 -21.27
N SER A 219 -7.17 -19.94 -21.84
CA SER A 219 -8.31 -19.31 -21.18
C SER A 219 -8.75 -20.07 -19.91
N ILE A 220 -8.81 -21.40 -19.96
CA ILE A 220 -9.14 -22.23 -18.80
C ILE A 220 -8.05 -22.13 -17.73
N ALA A 221 -6.77 -22.15 -18.13
CA ALA A 221 -5.65 -21.98 -17.21
C ALA A 221 -5.69 -20.63 -16.50
N THR A 222 -6.02 -19.53 -17.21
CA THR A 222 -6.17 -18.21 -16.58
C THR A 222 -7.34 -18.15 -15.60
N CYS A 223 -8.47 -18.80 -15.88
CA CYS A 223 -9.61 -18.83 -14.95
C CYS A 223 -9.34 -19.67 -13.70
N ILE A 224 -8.48 -20.69 -13.77
CA ILE A 224 -8.12 -21.54 -12.63
C ILE A 224 -7.05 -20.87 -11.75
N MET A 225 -6.10 -20.14 -12.34
CA MET A 225 -5.01 -19.51 -11.59
C MET A 225 -5.45 -18.33 -10.72
N VAL A 226 -6.44 -17.54 -11.16
CA VAL A 226 -6.95 -16.37 -10.41
C VAL A 226 -7.50 -16.72 -9.01
N PRO A 227 -8.36 -17.74 -8.84
CA PRO A 227 -8.87 -18.11 -7.50
C PRO A 227 -7.84 -18.78 -6.59
N LEU A 228 -6.81 -19.43 -7.15
CA LEU A 228 -5.72 -20.04 -6.36
C LEU A 228 -4.88 -18.99 -5.62
N VAL A 229 -4.76 -17.78 -6.16
CA VAL A 229 -4.03 -16.68 -5.51
C VAL A 229 -4.78 -16.19 -4.25
N ALA A 230 -6.12 -16.24 -4.25
CA ALA A 230 -6.95 -15.78 -3.13
C ALA A 230 -6.94 -16.72 -1.90
N LEU A 231 -6.45 -17.96 -2.06
CA LEU A 231 -6.30 -18.93 -0.97
C LEU A 231 -4.93 -18.86 -0.29
N SER A 232 -4.03 -18.02 -0.77
CA SER A 232 -2.78 -17.79 -0.05
C SER A 232 -3.10 -17.01 1.22
N ASN A 233 -2.78 -17.58 2.39
CA ASN A 233 -2.78 -16.89 3.67
C ASN A 233 -1.66 -15.83 3.66
N ALA A 234 -1.86 -14.78 2.87
CA ALA A 234 -0.94 -13.67 2.75
C ALA A 234 -1.14 -12.75 3.95
N CYS A 235 -0.05 -12.46 4.65
CA CYS A 235 -0.06 -11.48 5.72
C CYS A 235 -0.33 -10.10 5.12
N SER A 236 -1.15 -9.29 5.81
CA SER A 236 -1.48 -7.93 5.38
C SER A 236 -0.26 -7.00 5.46
N ASP A 237 0.59 -7.20 6.47
CA ASP A 237 1.86 -6.51 6.61
C ASP A 237 2.99 -7.53 6.84
N TYR A 238 4.10 -7.28 6.16
CA TYR A 238 5.23 -8.18 6.13
C TYR A 238 6.51 -7.45 6.54
N SER A 239 7.20 -7.97 7.56
CA SER A 239 8.52 -7.48 7.94
C SER A 239 9.51 -8.65 8.02
N MET A 240 10.66 -8.50 7.36
CA MET A 240 11.80 -9.41 7.50
C MET A 240 12.83 -8.78 8.43
N MET A 241 13.39 -9.59 9.33
CA MET A 241 14.59 -9.18 10.05
C MET A 241 15.58 -10.35 10.16
N SER A 242 16.85 -10.05 9.88
CA SER A 242 17.96 -10.96 10.10
C SER A 242 18.45 -10.80 11.53
N ALA A 243 18.44 -11.89 12.30
CA ALA A 243 18.97 -11.89 13.66
C ALA A 243 20.40 -12.44 13.64
N ALA A 244 21.35 -11.72 14.25
CA ALA A 244 22.63 -12.33 14.60
C ALA A 244 22.39 -13.24 15.81
N SER A 245 22.51 -14.56 15.67
CA SER A 245 22.37 -15.48 16.79
C SER A 245 23.47 -15.20 17.80
N THR A 246 23.11 -14.92 19.05
CA THR A 246 24.11 -14.57 20.08
C THR A 246 24.65 -15.79 20.82
N GLU A 247 23.92 -16.92 20.85
CA GLU A 247 24.39 -18.13 21.53
C GLU A 247 23.63 -19.37 21.03
N CYS A 248 24.36 -20.38 20.54
CA CYS A 248 23.80 -21.69 20.19
C CYS A 248 24.54 -22.76 20.98
N GLN A 249 23.80 -23.61 21.68
CA GLN A 249 24.34 -24.75 22.40
C GLN A 249 23.88 -26.03 21.71
N TYR A 250 24.80 -26.98 21.57
CA TYR A 250 24.47 -28.32 21.08
C TYR A 250 24.03 -29.15 22.28
N THR A 251 22.81 -29.66 22.22
CA THR A 251 22.31 -30.64 23.18
C THR A 251 22.93 -32.00 22.87
N HIS A 252 23.04 -32.88 23.88
CA HIS A 252 23.66 -34.22 23.74
C HIS A 252 23.05 -35.08 22.61
N ASP A 253 21.82 -34.77 22.19
CA ASP A 253 21.06 -35.47 21.14
C ASP A 253 21.27 -34.90 19.72
N GLN A 254 22.35 -34.17 19.46
CA GLN A 254 22.63 -33.46 18.19
C GLN A 254 21.63 -32.35 17.81
N GLU A 255 20.64 -32.07 18.65
CA GLU A 255 19.76 -30.92 18.48
C GLU A 255 20.51 -29.62 18.82
N ARG A 256 20.44 -28.64 17.91
CA ARG A 256 21.06 -27.33 18.10
C ARG A 256 20.01 -26.36 18.63
N ALA A 257 20.09 -26.03 19.91
CA ALA A 257 19.25 -25.01 20.53
C ALA A 257 19.94 -23.64 20.45
N CYS A 258 19.36 -22.71 19.69
CA CYS A 258 19.86 -21.33 19.57
C CYS A 258 18.94 -20.36 20.31
N GLN A 259 19.50 -19.55 21.21
CA GLN A 259 18.77 -18.46 21.84
C GLN A 259 18.96 -17.17 21.04
N ILE A 260 17.86 -16.63 20.52
CA ILE A 260 17.86 -15.41 19.72
C ILE A 260 17.20 -14.30 20.53
N ARG A 261 17.95 -13.24 20.82
CA ARG A 261 17.41 -12.03 21.45
C ARG A 261 17.23 -10.94 20.40
N LEU A 262 15.98 -10.67 20.07
CA LEU A 262 15.61 -9.72 19.03
C LEU A 262 14.85 -8.53 19.63
N ASN A 263 15.36 -7.31 19.42
CA ASN A 263 14.63 -6.08 19.73
C ASN A 263 14.24 -5.41 18.41
N THR A 264 12.97 -5.50 18.04
CA THR A 264 12.43 -4.84 16.84
C THR A 264 11.20 -4.01 17.17
N ARG A 265 10.97 -2.95 16.39
CA ARG A 265 9.77 -2.12 16.48
C ARG A 265 8.83 -2.54 15.36
N LEU A 266 7.75 -3.21 15.72
CA LEU A 266 6.68 -3.55 14.80
C LEU A 266 5.61 -2.46 14.83
N VAL A 267 5.17 -2.03 13.65
CA VAL A 267 3.99 -1.18 13.53
C VAL A 267 2.77 -2.07 13.74
N VAL A 268 1.86 -1.66 14.61
CA VAL A 268 0.63 -2.42 14.90
C VAL A 268 -0.28 -2.34 13.68
N SER A 269 -0.59 -3.49 13.06
CA SER A 269 -1.55 -3.52 11.95
C SER A 269 -2.97 -3.14 12.43
N PRO A 270 -3.82 -2.61 11.53
CA PRO A 270 -5.22 -2.31 11.80
C PRO A 270 -6.02 -3.47 12.43
N LEU A 271 -7.19 -3.15 12.98
CA LEU A 271 -8.10 -4.15 13.56
C LEU A 271 -8.43 -5.27 12.57
N GLY A 272 -8.27 -6.52 13.00
CA GLY A 272 -8.56 -7.71 12.19
C GLY A 272 -7.45 -8.12 11.22
N GLN A 273 -6.41 -7.29 11.06
CA GLN A 273 -5.25 -7.59 10.22
C GLN A 273 -4.13 -8.28 11.02
N GLU A 274 -3.26 -8.99 10.31
CA GLU A 274 -2.17 -9.79 10.88
C GLU A 274 -0.82 -9.29 10.34
N SER A 275 0.08 -8.94 11.25
CA SER A 275 1.47 -8.60 10.94
C SER A 275 2.34 -9.84 11.11
N CYS A 276 3.10 -10.20 10.08
CA CYS A 276 4.01 -11.34 10.14
C CYS A 276 5.46 -10.88 10.16
N LEU A 277 6.20 -11.34 11.17
CA LEU A 277 7.64 -11.14 11.31
C LEU A 277 8.36 -12.44 10.99
N HIS A 278 9.05 -12.47 9.86
CA HIS A 278 9.92 -13.60 9.50
C HIS A 278 11.30 -13.40 10.08
N ILE A 279 11.73 -14.39 10.86
CA ILE A 279 13.06 -14.44 11.45
C ILE A 279 13.93 -15.29 10.54
N LYS A 280 15.01 -14.68 10.05
CA LYS A 280 16.02 -15.37 9.24
C LYS A 280 17.34 -15.46 9.99
N ASP A 281 18.02 -16.59 9.81
CA ASP A 281 19.41 -16.77 10.22
C ASP A 281 20.35 -15.94 9.33
N SER A 282 21.60 -15.81 9.75
CA SER A 282 22.75 -15.32 8.99
C SER A 282 22.91 -15.94 7.60
N ARG A 283 22.42 -17.18 7.40
CA ARG A 283 22.40 -17.87 6.09
C ARG A 283 21.16 -17.56 5.24
N LEU A 284 20.33 -16.61 5.67
CA LEU A 284 19.04 -16.24 5.07
C LEU A 284 17.97 -17.33 5.08
N GLU A 285 18.20 -18.45 5.77
CA GLU A 285 17.21 -19.48 6.03
C GLU A 285 16.18 -19.00 7.06
N THR A 286 14.90 -19.27 6.81
CA THR A 286 13.82 -18.88 7.71
C THR A 286 13.79 -19.80 8.91
N LEU A 287 14.11 -19.26 10.08
CA LEU A 287 14.04 -19.98 11.36
C LEU A 287 12.60 -20.11 11.87
N GLY A 288 11.77 -19.13 11.55
CA GLY A 288 10.36 -19.14 11.94
C GLY A 288 9.63 -17.86 11.58
N THR A 289 8.33 -17.86 11.83
CA THR A 289 7.45 -16.70 11.61
C THR A 289 6.67 -16.43 12.88
N ILE A 290 6.72 -15.20 13.36
CA ILE A 290 5.87 -14.72 14.44
C ILE A 290 4.73 -13.95 13.80
N SER A 291 3.49 -14.31 14.08
CA SER A 291 2.33 -13.61 13.58
C SER A 291 1.57 -12.91 14.72
N ILE A 292 1.24 -11.64 14.51
CA ILE A 292 0.62 -10.77 15.50
C ILE A 292 -0.67 -10.23 14.90
N LYS A 293 -1.81 -10.62 15.47
CA LYS A 293 -3.13 -10.15 15.02
C LYS A 293 -3.71 -9.14 15.99
N THR A 294 -4.05 -7.95 15.49
CA THR A 294 -4.68 -6.91 16.31
C THR A 294 -6.16 -7.22 16.51
N GLN A 295 -6.54 -7.67 17.71
CA GLN A 295 -7.93 -7.99 18.03
C GLN A 295 -8.77 -6.76 18.36
N SER A 296 -8.26 -5.87 19.22
CA SER A 296 -8.96 -4.65 19.63
C SER A 296 -7.98 -3.54 20.01
N ILE A 297 -8.40 -2.30 19.81
CA ILE A 297 -7.68 -1.09 20.24
C ILE A 297 -8.63 -0.37 21.18
N VAL A 298 -8.37 -0.47 22.49
CA VAL A 298 -9.22 0.11 23.52
C VAL A 298 -8.59 1.39 24.03
N LEU A 299 -9.23 2.52 23.77
CA LEU A 299 -8.88 3.80 24.36
C LEU A 299 -9.54 3.88 25.74
N ARG A 300 -8.72 3.85 26.80
CA ARG A 300 -9.20 4.06 28.16
C ARG A 300 -8.95 5.52 28.55
N CYS A 301 -10.02 6.25 28.85
CA CYS A 301 -9.89 7.55 29.49
C CYS A 301 -9.34 7.32 30.90
N LYS A 302 -8.21 7.95 31.21
CA LYS A 302 -7.69 8.01 32.56
C LYS A 302 -8.06 9.39 33.10
N GLU A 303 -9.11 9.44 33.91
CA GLU A 303 -9.54 10.67 34.54
C GLU A 303 -8.47 11.11 35.54
N GLU A 304 -7.93 12.33 35.36
CA GLU A 304 -6.93 12.88 36.29
C GLU A 304 -7.56 13.82 37.34
N LEU A 305 -8.69 14.46 37.03
CA LEU A 305 -9.42 15.36 37.93
C LEU A 305 -10.93 15.32 37.64
N LEU A 306 -11.70 14.84 38.61
CA LEU A 306 -13.16 14.95 38.63
C LEU A 306 -13.53 16.07 39.60
N TYR A 307 -14.16 17.15 39.10
CA TYR A 307 -14.87 18.08 39.96
C TYR A 307 -16.28 18.30 39.43
N TYR A 308 -17.23 18.29 40.36
CA TYR A 308 -18.65 18.45 40.07
C TYR A 308 -19.00 19.93 40.01
N VAL A 309 -19.62 20.38 38.92
CA VAL A 309 -20.16 21.73 38.79
C VAL A 309 -21.67 21.67 39.01
N PRO A 310 -22.21 22.20 40.12
CA PRO A 310 -23.66 22.22 40.34
C PRO A 310 -24.34 23.16 39.33
N ARG A 311 -25.52 22.75 38.85
CA ARG A 311 -26.35 23.61 37.99
C ARG A 311 -26.94 24.74 38.85
N PRO A 312 -26.77 26.02 38.46
CA PRO A 312 -27.37 27.12 39.20
C PRO A 312 -28.91 27.07 39.02
N SER A 313 -29.65 27.06 40.12
CA SER A 313 -31.08 27.38 40.11
C SER A 313 -31.22 28.90 40.20
N VAL A 314 -31.77 29.50 39.14
CA VAL A 314 -32.19 30.90 39.18
C VAL A 314 -33.50 30.93 39.97
N LYS A 315 -33.49 31.62 41.11
CA LYS A 315 -34.70 31.96 41.86
C LYS A 315 -35.29 33.26 41.33
#